data_AF-A0A1C3VF42-F1
#
_entry.id   AF-A0A1C3VF42-F1
#
_cell.length_a   1.000
_cell.length_b   1.000
_cell.length_c   1.000
_cell.angle_alpha   90.00
_cell.angle_beta   90.00
_cell.angle_gamma   90.00
#
_symmetry.space_group_name_H-M   'P 1'
#
loop_
_entity.id
_entity.type
_entity.pdbx_description
1 polymer ?
#
loop_
_entity_poly.entity_id
_entity_poly.type
_entity_poly.pdbx_seq_one_letter_code
_entity_poly.pdbx_strand_id
1 'polypeptide(L)'
;MALTDSRDLAVSTLNTRSVAQYETALRLLNGYYGDPLAVIDAALADDPGFAMGHALRAALMVTSGDGTAEPMLRQSVEAGEALHARANERERRHIAAARAWLDGDFERAVRCYGDIVIDYPRDLLALQTAHLGDFLLGQSTMLRDRVAQALPHWDAGMPGYGYVLGMHAFGLEETHLYERAEEAGRRALECQPRDPWAVHAVAHVMEMQGRLADGIAWLEGRRQDWADDNMLAVHNWWHLALFLLEDGRTEEVLALYDRAISRPAPAIALDLVDASALLWRLHLRGVDVGRRWHAVADDWLGRGAAGYYAFNDVHAVMASLGAQRPAAADQVRAALERAALGNGTNAMMSREVGLPVADGLIAFAQGDYATAIELLMPVRLVAHRFGGSHAQRDVIGLTLLEAALRSGSGNLALALTAERAALKPVSASLRRLVQRADTCRAQP
;
A
#
# COMPACT_ATOMS: atom_id res chain seq x y z
N MET A 1 11.83 32.40 -22.81
CA MET A 1 11.13 31.12 -23.09
C MET A 1 10.77 30.52 -21.75
N ALA A 2 9.61 29.87 -21.63
CA ALA A 2 9.29 29.11 -20.43
C ALA A 2 10.34 28.00 -20.24
N LEU A 3 10.74 27.74 -19.00
CA LEU A 3 11.57 26.58 -18.70
C LEU A 3 10.71 25.31 -18.86
N THR A 4 11.36 24.20 -19.20
CA THR A 4 10.77 22.87 -19.23
C THR A 4 11.51 21.97 -18.26
N ASP A 5 10.80 20.98 -17.77
CA ASP A 5 11.37 19.87 -17.01
C ASP A 5 12.08 18.86 -17.97
N SER A 6 12.60 17.75 -17.44
CA SER A 6 13.37 16.76 -18.22
C SER A 6 12.55 15.94 -19.22
N ARG A 7 11.23 16.16 -19.27
CA ARG A 7 10.25 15.46 -20.11
C ARG A 7 9.53 16.43 -21.05
N ASP A 8 10.16 17.59 -21.32
CA ASP A 8 9.70 18.67 -22.20
C ASP A 8 8.40 19.36 -21.73
N LEU A 9 8.16 19.31 -20.42
CA LEU A 9 6.91 19.70 -19.81
C LEU A 9 7.09 21.07 -19.14
N ALA A 10 6.38 22.10 -19.63
CA ALA A 10 6.58 23.50 -19.21
C ALA A 10 6.31 23.75 -17.72
N VAL A 11 7.11 24.63 -17.10
CA VAL A 11 6.94 25.12 -15.72
C VAL A 11 6.83 26.64 -15.69
N SER A 12 6.15 27.20 -14.69
CA SER A 12 5.96 28.66 -14.55
C SER A 12 7.17 29.38 -13.96
N THR A 13 8.06 28.69 -13.24
CA THR A 13 9.29 29.30 -12.71
C THR A 13 10.28 29.62 -13.84
N LEU A 14 11.07 30.67 -13.63
CA LEU A 14 12.23 31.02 -14.45
C LEU A 14 13.55 30.62 -13.77
N ASN A 15 13.48 30.01 -12.58
CA ASN A 15 14.64 29.59 -11.82
C ASN A 15 15.07 28.17 -12.22
N THR A 16 16.15 28.09 -13.00
CA THR A 16 16.74 26.83 -13.48
C THR A 16 17.22 25.91 -12.36
N ARG A 17 17.65 26.48 -11.22
CA ARG A 17 18.04 25.70 -10.03
C ARG A 17 16.84 25.00 -9.40
N SER A 18 15.71 25.69 -9.28
CA SER A 18 14.46 25.10 -8.75
C SER A 18 13.99 23.94 -9.61
N VAL A 19 14.09 24.06 -10.95
CA VAL A 19 13.77 22.96 -11.88
C VAL A 19 14.71 21.76 -11.68
N ALA A 20 16.02 21.99 -11.55
CA ALA A 20 16.97 20.91 -11.31
C ALA A 20 16.75 20.20 -9.95
N GLN A 21 16.35 20.93 -8.92
CA GLN A 21 15.98 20.37 -7.62
C GLN A 21 14.65 19.60 -7.69
N TYR A 22 13.66 20.10 -8.43
CA TYR A 22 12.42 19.37 -8.73
C TYR A 22 12.70 18.03 -9.41
N GLU A 23 13.55 18.00 -10.44
CA GLU A 23 13.93 16.74 -11.11
C GLU A 23 14.62 15.75 -10.16
N THR A 24 15.46 16.28 -9.27
CA THR A 24 16.13 15.48 -8.24
C THR A 24 15.12 14.89 -7.27
N ALA A 25 14.22 15.71 -6.72
CA ALA A 25 13.17 15.28 -5.80
C ALA A 25 12.22 14.27 -6.46
N LEU A 26 11.82 14.51 -7.71
CA LEU A 26 10.94 13.62 -8.45
C LEU A 26 11.61 12.25 -8.68
N ARG A 27 12.89 12.22 -9.08
CA ARG A 27 13.64 10.97 -9.23
C ARG A 27 13.77 10.20 -7.92
N LEU A 28 13.98 10.88 -6.80
CA LEU A 28 14.01 10.26 -5.47
C LEU A 28 12.64 9.69 -5.09
N LEU A 29 11.56 10.42 -5.37
CA LEU A 29 10.17 9.95 -5.19
C LEU A 29 9.85 8.74 -6.07
N ASN A 30 10.24 8.73 -7.35
CA ASN A 30 9.98 7.59 -8.23
C ASN A 30 10.75 6.34 -7.80
N GLY A 31 11.98 6.52 -7.31
CA GLY A 31 12.83 5.43 -6.83
C GLY A 31 12.57 5.00 -5.39
N TYR A 32 11.80 5.77 -4.60
CA TYR A 32 11.66 5.60 -3.16
C TYR A 32 12.99 5.59 -2.40
N TYR A 33 13.97 6.38 -2.85
CA TYR A 33 15.28 6.51 -2.23
C TYR A 33 15.48 7.89 -1.62
N GLY A 34 16.27 7.96 -0.55
CA GLY A 34 16.66 9.20 0.09
C GLY A 34 15.46 10.03 0.58
N ASP A 35 15.61 11.35 0.54
CA ASP A 35 14.62 12.30 1.08
C ASP A 35 14.17 13.30 -0.01
N PRO A 36 13.13 12.97 -0.80
CA PRO A 36 12.59 13.89 -1.80
C PRO A 36 12.00 15.16 -1.17
N LEU A 37 11.52 15.08 0.08
CA LEU A 37 10.91 16.19 0.80
C LEU A 37 11.97 17.25 1.15
N ALA A 38 13.11 16.84 1.72
CA ALA A 38 14.20 17.77 2.03
C ALA A 38 14.71 18.51 0.79
N VAL A 39 14.80 17.82 -0.35
CA VAL A 39 15.24 18.44 -1.61
C VAL A 39 14.24 19.49 -2.09
N ILE A 40 12.94 19.19 -2.07
CA ILE A 40 11.92 20.12 -2.56
C ILE A 40 11.69 21.29 -1.59
N ASP A 41 11.77 21.06 -0.28
CA ASP A 41 11.68 22.14 0.72
C ASP A 41 12.85 23.13 0.57
N ALA A 42 14.06 22.65 0.25
CA ALA A 42 15.18 23.54 -0.06
C ALA A 42 14.92 24.40 -1.31
N ALA A 43 14.33 23.81 -2.36
CA ALA A 43 13.92 24.58 -3.55
C ALA A 43 12.84 25.63 -3.23
N LEU A 44 11.87 25.28 -2.37
CA LEU A 44 10.79 26.19 -1.97
C LEU A 44 11.26 27.30 -1.04
N ALA A 45 12.31 27.06 -0.25
CA ALA A 45 12.96 28.11 0.53
C ALA A 45 13.65 29.15 -0.36
N ASP A 46 14.32 28.70 -1.44
CA ASP A 46 15.01 29.56 -2.40
C ASP A 46 14.05 30.26 -3.38
N ASP A 47 12.96 29.60 -3.78
CA ASP A 47 11.93 30.09 -4.71
C ASP A 47 10.52 29.76 -4.22
N PRO A 48 9.96 30.55 -3.27
CA PRO A 48 8.60 30.33 -2.75
C PRO A 48 7.51 30.42 -3.81
N GLY A 49 7.80 31.04 -4.96
CA GLY A 49 6.90 31.19 -6.10
C GLY A 49 6.87 29.98 -7.04
N PHE A 50 7.59 28.90 -6.71
CA PHE A 50 7.68 27.71 -7.56
C PHE A 50 6.45 26.80 -7.40
N ALA A 51 5.42 27.05 -8.20
CA ALA A 51 4.15 26.32 -8.14
C ALA A 51 4.30 24.79 -8.29
N MET A 52 5.14 24.33 -9.22
CA MET A 52 5.40 22.88 -9.40
C MET A 52 6.14 22.26 -8.20
N GLY A 53 6.92 23.06 -7.45
CA GLY A 53 7.54 22.60 -6.21
C GLY A 53 6.51 22.35 -5.10
N HIS A 54 5.54 23.24 -4.95
CA HIS A 54 4.41 23.03 -4.03
C HIS A 54 3.55 21.85 -4.46
N ALA A 55 3.36 21.64 -5.77
CA ALA A 55 2.67 20.48 -6.31
C ALA A 55 3.38 19.16 -5.97
N LEU A 56 4.71 19.08 -6.12
CA LEU A 56 5.48 17.88 -5.72
C LEU A 56 5.37 17.62 -4.22
N ARG A 57 5.52 18.66 -3.39
CA ARG A 57 5.38 18.49 -1.94
C ARG A 57 3.98 18.04 -1.55
N ALA A 58 2.94 18.59 -2.16
CA ALA A 58 1.57 18.15 -1.97
C ALA A 58 1.36 16.69 -2.42
N ALA A 59 1.88 16.31 -3.57
CA ALA A 59 1.82 14.94 -4.09
C ALA A 59 2.50 13.92 -3.15
N LEU A 60 3.66 14.25 -2.57
CA LEU A 60 4.31 13.42 -1.54
C LEU A 60 3.35 13.13 -0.36
N MET A 61 2.65 14.17 0.10
CA MET A 61 1.71 14.04 1.23
C MET A 61 0.44 13.29 0.84
N VAL A 62 -0.06 13.46 -0.38
CA VAL A 62 -1.18 12.67 -0.92
C VAL A 62 -0.80 11.18 -0.95
N THR A 63 0.40 10.86 -1.44
CA THR A 63 0.85 9.47 -1.61
C THR A 63 1.14 8.73 -0.32
N SER A 64 1.28 9.42 0.82
CA SER A 64 1.56 8.76 2.10
C SER A 64 0.35 7.99 2.64
N GLY A 65 -0.88 8.38 2.26
CA GLY A 65 -2.10 7.77 2.78
C GLY A 65 -2.26 7.88 4.30
N ASP A 66 -1.60 8.86 4.92
CA ASP A 66 -1.52 9.01 6.38
C ASP A 66 -1.93 10.42 6.83
N GLY A 67 -2.81 10.48 7.83
CA GLY A 67 -3.34 11.73 8.37
C GLY A 67 -2.28 12.62 9.02
N THR A 68 -1.13 12.06 9.41
CA THR A 68 -0.01 12.88 9.92
C THR A 68 0.55 13.84 8.87
N ALA A 69 0.32 13.58 7.58
CA ALA A 69 0.77 14.41 6.47
C ALA A 69 -0.15 15.62 6.19
N GLU A 70 -1.36 15.66 6.78
CA GLU A 70 -2.38 16.66 6.47
C GLU A 70 -1.92 18.13 6.69
N PRO A 71 -1.23 18.48 7.80
CA PRO A 71 -0.79 19.86 8.00
C PRO A 71 0.14 20.37 6.88
N MET A 72 1.05 19.52 6.42
CA MET A 72 2.00 19.85 5.35
C MET A 72 1.32 19.85 3.98
N LEU A 73 0.36 18.95 3.75
CA LEU A 73 -0.50 18.97 2.56
C LEU A 73 -1.24 20.31 2.47
N ARG A 74 -1.90 20.73 3.55
CA ARG A 74 -2.61 22.01 3.65
C ARG A 74 -1.72 23.19 3.32
N GLN A 75 -0.55 23.27 3.94
CA GLN A 75 0.41 24.33 3.69
C GLN A 75 0.81 24.40 2.20
N SER A 76 1.04 23.25 1.56
CA SER A 76 1.46 23.18 0.15
C SER A 76 0.33 23.58 -0.80
N VAL A 77 -0.89 23.10 -0.54
CA VAL A 77 -2.06 23.40 -1.37
C VAL A 77 -2.38 24.90 -1.30
N GLU A 78 -2.45 25.48 -0.10
CA GLU A 78 -2.76 26.91 0.08
C GLU A 78 -1.69 27.81 -0.54
N ALA A 79 -0.40 27.44 -0.42
CA ALA A 79 0.68 28.16 -1.08
C ALA A 79 0.60 28.06 -2.61
N GLY A 80 0.28 26.87 -3.15
CA GLY A 80 0.07 26.67 -4.59
C GLY A 80 -1.13 27.46 -5.13
N GLU A 81 -2.25 27.50 -4.39
CA GLU A 81 -3.45 28.27 -4.75
C GLU A 81 -3.16 29.78 -4.79
N ALA A 82 -2.36 30.29 -3.85
CA ALA A 82 -1.93 31.69 -3.86
C ALA A 82 -1.11 32.07 -5.11
N LEU A 83 -0.54 31.08 -5.81
CA LEU A 83 0.24 31.26 -7.04
C LEU A 83 -0.58 31.10 -8.32
N HIS A 84 -1.91 30.93 -8.24
CA HIS A 84 -2.79 30.60 -9.37
C HIS A 84 -2.59 31.49 -10.62
N ALA A 85 -2.43 32.80 -10.43
CA ALA A 85 -2.24 33.76 -11.54
C ALA A 85 -0.89 33.62 -12.27
N ARG A 86 0.11 33.02 -11.61
CA ARG A 86 1.45 32.78 -12.16
C ARG A 86 1.63 31.35 -12.65
N ALA A 87 0.94 30.40 -12.03
CA ALA A 87 0.99 28.99 -12.39
C ALA A 87 0.46 28.75 -13.81
N ASN A 88 1.01 27.75 -14.49
CA ASN A 88 0.44 27.26 -15.74
C ASN A 88 -0.74 26.31 -15.47
N GLU A 89 -1.41 25.88 -16.54
CA GLU A 89 -2.61 25.02 -16.40
C GLU A 89 -2.32 23.68 -15.72
N ARG A 90 -1.22 23.03 -16.07
CA ARG A 90 -0.80 21.75 -15.48
C ARG A 90 -0.58 21.89 -13.98
N GLU A 91 0.18 22.90 -13.57
CA GLU A 91 0.49 23.20 -12.16
C GLU A 91 -0.79 23.48 -11.36
N ARG A 92 -1.74 24.27 -11.91
CA ARG A 92 -3.04 24.52 -11.26
C ARG A 92 -3.83 23.23 -11.03
N ARG A 93 -3.81 22.32 -11.99
CA ARG A 93 -4.54 21.04 -11.90
C ARG A 93 -3.94 20.11 -10.85
N HIS A 94 -2.61 20.08 -10.70
CA HIS A 94 -1.97 19.35 -9.60
C HIS A 94 -2.44 19.86 -8.23
N ILE A 95 -2.42 21.18 -8.03
CA ILE A 95 -2.88 21.79 -6.77
C ILE A 95 -4.37 21.51 -6.52
N ALA A 96 -5.21 21.59 -7.55
CA ALA A 96 -6.63 21.27 -7.44
C ALA A 96 -6.89 19.79 -7.10
N ALA A 97 -6.09 18.86 -7.64
CA ALA A 97 -6.16 17.45 -7.30
C ALA A 97 -5.75 17.20 -5.84
N ALA A 98 -4.67 17.83 -5.38
CA ALA A 98 -4.24 17.78 -3.99
C ALA A 98 -5.26 18.41 -3.02
N ARG A 99 -5.92 19.49 -3.42
CA ARG A 99 -7.04 20.09 -2.67
C ARG A 99 -8.18 19.10 -2.48
N ALA A 100 -8.59 18.39 -3.53
CA ALA A 100 -9.65 17.38 -3.41
C ALA A 100 -9.29 16.28 -2.40
N TRP A 101 -8.02 15.86 -2.34
CA TRP A 101 -7.55 14.91 -1.33
C TRP A 101 -7.63 15.50 0.09
N LEU A 102 -7.16 16.73 0.25
CA LEU A 102 -7.19 17.46 1.52
C LEU A 102 -8.62 17.67 2.06
N ASP A 103 -9.59 17.79 1.15
CA ASP A 103 -11.01 17.93 1.49
C ASP A 103 -11.71 16.57 1.76
N GLY A 104 -10.97 15.44 1.68
CA GLY A 104 -11.47 14.08 1.94
C GLY A 104 -12.12 13.38 0.74
N ASP A 105 -12.08 13.99 -0.45
CA ASP A 105 -12.59 13.42 -1.70
C ASP A 105 -11.44 12.74 -2.48
N PHE A 106 -10.97 11.61 -1.94
CA PHE A 106 -9.84 10.88 -2.50
C PHE A 106 -10.12 10.40 -3.93
N GLU A 107 -11.33 9.92 -4.21
CA GLU A 107 -11.72 9.47 -5.54
C GLU A 107 -11.61 10.60 -6.58
N ARG A 108 -12.11 11.80 -6.25
CA ARG A 108 -11.96 12.96 -7.13
C ARG A 108 -10.50 13.34 -7.30
N ALA A 109 -9.69 13.32 -6.23
CA ALA A 109 -8.26 13.62 -6.32
C ALA A 109 -7.56 12.70 -7.32
N VAL A 110 -7.76 11.39 -7.20
CA VAL A 110 -7.17 10.38 -8.10
C VAL A 110 -7.65 10.54 -9.53
N ARG A 111 -8.94 10.82 -9.74
CA ARG A 111 -9.47 11.15 -11.08
C ARG A 111 -8.80 12.39 -11.65
N CYS A 112 -8.66 13.47 -10.87
CA CYS A 112 -8.03 14.71 -11.33
C CYS A 112 -6.56 14.51 -11.72
N TYR A 113 -5.77 13.75 -10.95
CA TYR A 113 -4.42 13.37 -11.36
C TYR A 113 -4.43 12.51 -12.63
N GLY A 114 -5.39 11.60 -12.75
CA GLY A 114 -5.64 10.83 -13.97
C GLY A 114 -5.88 11.69 -15.21
N ASP A 115 -6.73 12.72 -15.09
CA ASP A 115 -7.01 13.64 -16.17
C ASP A 115 -5.75 14.44 -16.57
N ILE A 116 -4.84 14.74 -15.63
CA ILE A 116 -3.54 15.34 -15.95
C ILE A 116 -2.72 14.38 -16.81
N VAL A 117 -2.68 13.09 -16.48
CA VAL A 117 -1.95 12.09 -17.29
C VAL A 117 -2.53 11.96 -18.69
N ILE A 118 -3.84 12.10 -18.88
CA ILE A 118 -4.44 12.06 -20.22
C ILE A 118 -3.92 13.20 -21.10
N ASP A 119 -3.90 14.42 -20.56
CA ASP A 119 -3.50 15.62 -21.33
C ASP A 119 -1.96 15.83 -21.37
N TYR A 120 -1.27 15.31 -20.35
CA TYR A 120 0.18 15.37 -20.17
C TYR A 120 0.73 13.97 -19.86
N PRO A 121 0.75 13.04 -20.83
CA PRO A 121 1.07 11.63 -20.60
C PRO A 121 2.50 11.36 -20.12
N ARG A 122 3.39 12.36 -20.20
CA ARG A 122 4.76 12.32 -19.67
C ARG A 122 4.90 12.93 -18.27
N ASP A 123 3.81 13.40 -17.66
CA ASP A 123 3.82 13.93 -16.29
C ASP A 123 3.93 12.75 -15.30
N LEU A 124 5.18 12.42 -14.98
CA LEU A 124 5.49 11.28 -14.13
C LEU A 124 5.03 11.46 -12.69
N LEU A 125 4.97 12.71 -12.20
CA LEU A 125 4.45 13.00 -10.87
C LEU A 125 2.95 12.68 -10.83
N ALA A 126 2.17 13.20 -11.78
CA ALA A 126 0.74 12.91 -11.85
C ALA A 126 0.47 11.42 -12.03
N LEU A 127 1.25 10.74 -12.87
CA LEU A 127 1.13 9.32 -13.12
C LEU A 127 1.37 8.50 -11.85
N GLN A 128 2.49 8.74 -11.14
CA GLN A 128 2.78 8.00 -9.92
C GLN A 128 1.79 8.31 -8.80
N THR A 129 1.38 9.58 -8.63
CA THR A 129 0.40 9.96 -7.61
C THR A 129 -0.97 9.33 -7.88
N ALA A 130 -1.42 9.32 -9.14
CA ALA A 130 -2.66 8.66 -9.51
C ALA A 130 -2.57 7.14 -9.34
N HIS A 131 -1.46 6.51 -9.73
CA HIS A 131 -1.24 5.07 -9.56
C HIS A 131 -1.25 4.65 -8.08
N LEU A 132 -0.57 5.40 -7.20
CA LEU A 132 -0.64 5.17 -5.76
C LEU A 132 -2.04 5.43 -5.19
N GLY A 133 -2.73 6.45 -5.70
CA GLY A 133 -4.13 6.68 -5.41
C GLY A 133 -5.01 5.49 -5.77
N ASP A 134 -4.89 4.95 -6.99
CA ASP A 134 -5.62 3.76 -7.44
C ASP A 134 -5.38 2.58 -6.48
N PHE A 135 -4.16 2.42 -5.97
CA PHE A 135 -3.83 1.39 -4.98
C PHE A 135 -4.55 1.62 -3.64
N LEU A 136 -4.52 2.84 -3.11
CA LEU A 136 -5.20 3.21 -1.86
C LEU A 136 -6.73 3.10 -1.98
N LEU A 137 -7.28 3.23 -3.19
CA LEU A 137 -8.72 3.12 -3.44
C LEU A 137 -9.14 1.73 -3.96
N GLY A 138 -8.20 0.80 -4.11
CA GLY A 138 -8.47 -0.56 -4.60
C GLY A 138 -8.90 -0.66 -6.06
N GLN A 139 -8.52 0.32 -6.88
CA GLN A 139 -8.84 0.39 -8.30
C GLN A 139 -7.82 -0.42 -9.14
N SER A 140 -7.76 -1.74 -8.92
CA SER A 140 -6.75 -2.61 -9.56
C SER A 140 -6.74 -2.51 -11.10
N THR A 141 -7.91 -2.36 -11.74
CA THR A 141 -7.98 -2.13 -13.20
C THR A 141 -7.28 -0.84 -13.60
N MET A 142 -7.39 0.24 -12.81
CA MET A 142 -6.74 1.51 -13.11
C MET A 142 -5.23 1.49 -12.85
N LEU A 143 -4.74 0.69 -11.88
CA LEU A 143 -3.30 0.43 -11.74
C LEU A 143 -2.67 -0.03 -13.07
N ARG A 144 -3.37 -0.90 -13.80
CA ARG A 144 -2.96 -1.34 -15.15
C ARG A 144 -3.24 -0.27 -16.20
N ASP A 145 -4.50 0.13 -16.32
CA ASP A 145 -4.99 0.86 -17.49
C ASP A 145 -4.47 2.30 -17.55
N ARG A 146 -4.24 2.95 -16.41
CA ARG A 146 -3.68 4.30 -16.37
C ARG A 146 -2.27 4.33 -16.94
N VAL A 147 -1.45 3.38 -16.54
CA VAL A 147 -0.08 3.27 -17.05
C VAL A 147 -0.10 2.85 -18.52
N ALA A 148 -0.99 1.92 -18.90
CA ALA A 148 -1.18 1.51 -20.30
C ALA A 148 -1.63 2.67 -21.21
N GLN A 149 -2.44 3.60 -20.73
CA GLN A 149 -2.84 4.82 -21.45
C GLN A 149 -1.65 5.76 -21.69
N ALA A 150 -0.75 5.90 -20.72
CA ALA A 150 0.42 6.77 -20.83
C ALA A 150 1.53 6.17 -21.70
N LEU A 151 1.75 4.85 -21.62
CA LEU A 151 2.89 4.14 -22.22
C LEU A 151 3.21 4.46 -23.70
N PRO A 152 2.23 4.65 -24.61
CA PRO A 152 2.53 5.03 -26.01
C PRO A 152 3.32 6.33 -26.18
N HIS A 153 3.36 7.19 -25.15
CA HIS A 153 4.07 8.46 -25.15
C HIS A 153 5.47 8.38 -24.55
N TRP A 154 5.90 7.19 -24.12
CA TRP A 154 7.17 6.93 -23.46
C TRP A 154 8.06 5.99 -24.28
N ASP A 155 9.36 6.22 -24.21
CA ASP A 155 10.38 5.35 -24.79
C ASP A 155 11.59 5.19 -23.86
N ALA A 156 12.49 4.26 -24.20
CA ALA A 156 13.65 3.91 -23.39
C ALA A 156 14.67 5.03 -23.18
N GLY A 157 14.63 6.09 -24.00
CA GLY A 157 15.50 7.27 -23.83
C GLY A 157 14.96 8.30 -22.83
N MET A 158 13.70 8.18 -22.41
CA MET A 158 13.07 9.18 -21.55
C MET A 158 13.37 8.95 -20.05
N PRO A 159 13.75 10.02 -19.30
CA PRO A 159 13.95 9.94 -17.87
C PRO A 159 12.71 9.43 -17.11
N GLY A 160 12.86 8.28 -16.46
CA GLY A 160 11.80 7.64 -15.68
C GLY A 160 11.02 6.54 -16.38
N TYR A 161 11.35 6.20 -17.63
CA TYR A 161 10.69 5.10 -18.37
C TYR A 161 10.70 3.76 -17.60
N GLY A 162 11.81 3.42 -16.94
CA GLY A 162 11.89 2.22 -16.09
C GLY A 162 10.80 2.18 -15.01
N TYR A 163 10.59 3.30 -14.31
CA TYR A 163 9.55 3.44 -13.28
C TYR A 163 8.14 3.30 -13.85
N VAL A 164 7.89 3.79 -15.07
CA VAL A 164 6.62 3.59 -15.77
C VAL A 164 6.38 2.10 -16.05
N LEU A 165 7.41 1.37 -16.51
CA LEU A 165 7.31 -0.08 -16.70
C LEU A 165 7.12 -0.83 -15.37
N GLY A 166 7.79 -0.42 -14.30
CA GLY A 166 7.63 -0.98 -12.95
C GLY A 166 6.20 -0.83 -12.43
N MET A 167 5.61 0.36 -12.55
CA MET A 167 4.20 0.59 -12.20
C MET A 167 3.26 -0.26 -13.06
N HIS A 168 3.51 -0.36 -14.37
CA HIS A 168 2.69 -1.21 -15.24
C HIS A 168 2.77 -2.69 -14.85
N ALA A 169 3.96 -3.18 -14.49
CA ALA A 169 4.16 -4.55 -14.02
C ALA A 169 3.28 -4.84 -12.79
N PHE A 170 3.22 -3.92 -11.83
CA PHE A 170 2.37 -4.04 -10.67
C PHE A 170 0.87 -4.05 -11.04
N GLY A 171 0.42 -3.14 -11.89
CA GLY A 171 -0.97 -3.13 -12.37
C GLY A 171 -1.37 -4.40 -13.12
N LEU A 172 -0.46 -4.97 -13.93
CA LEU A 172 -0.68 -6.26 -14.59
C LEU A 172 -0.84 -7.39 -13.57
N GLU A 173 -0.03 -7.40 -12.51
CA GLU A 173 -0.09 -8.41 -11.46
C GLU A 173 -1.39 -8.33 -10.66
N GLU A 174 -1.79 -7.13 -10.23
CA GLU A 174 -3.04 -6.91 -9.48
C GLU A 174 -4.30 -7.19 -10.32
N THR A 175 -4.14 -7.34 -11.64
CA THR A 175 -5.19 -7.80 -12.58
C THR A 175 -5.00 -9.23 -13.08
N HIS A 176 -4.18 -10.03 -12.38
CA HIS A 176 -3.94 -11.45 -12.62
C HIS A 176 -3.26 -11.79 -13.96
N LEU A 177 -2.64 -10.81 -14.63
CA LEU A 177 -1.88 -10.99 -15.86
C LEU A 177 -0.41 -11.32 -15.56
N TYR A 178 -0.19 -12.37 -14.76
CA TYR A 178 1.07 -12.68 -14.09
C TYR A 178 2.29 -12.82 -15.02
N GLU A 179 2.15 -13.54 -16.14
CA GLU A 179 3.26 -13.73 -17.08
C GLU A 179 3.72 -12.40 -17.68
N ARG A 180 2.76 -11.54 -18.07
CA ARG A 180 3.04 -10.21 -18.61
C ARG A 180 3.60 -9.28 -17.54
N ALA A 181 3.12 -9.40 -16.31
CA ALA A 181 3.63 -8.63 -15.17
C ALA A 181 5.11 -8.97 -14.90
N GLU A 182 5.46 -10.25 -14.87
CA GLU A 182 6.84 -10.69 -14.66
C GLU A 182 7.76 -10.21 -15.80
N GLU A 183 7.33 -10.35 -17.06
CA GLU A 183 8.09 -9.84 -18.22
C GLU A 183 8.31 -8.32 -18.13
N ALA A 184 7.25 -7.55 -17.86
CA ALA A 184 7.32 -6.10 -17.73
C ALA A 184 8.23 -5.66 -16.59
N GLY A 185 8.14 -6.32 -15.42
CA GLY A 185 8.98 -6.04 -14.26
C GLY A 185 10.46 -6.33 -14.53
N ARG A 186 10.76 -7.46 -15.18
CA ARG A 186 12.15 -7.79 -15.57
C ARG A 186 12.72 -6.76 -16.55
N ARG A 187 11.93 -6.34 -17.54
CA ARG A 187 12.33 -5.28 -18.48
C ARG A 187 12.53 -3.93 -17.79
N ALA A 188 11.68 -3.58 -16.81
CA ALA A 188 11.88 -2.36 -16.01
C ALA A 188 13.24 -2.39 -15.29
N LEU A 189 13.64 -3.55 -14.76
CA LEU A 189 14.92 -3.74 -14.07
C LEU A 189 16.15 -3.73 -15.01
N GLU A 190 15.97 -4.05 -16.29
CA GLU A 190 17.02 -3.84 -17.30
C GLU A 190 17.28 -2.35 -17.53
N CYS A 191 16.24 -1.51 -17.45
CA CYS A 191 16.36 -0.05 -17.56
C CYS A 191 16.84 0.60 -16.25
N GLN A 192 16.33 0.13 -15.11
CA GLN A 192 16.60 0.67 -13.79
C GLN A 192 16.69 -0.46 -12.75
N PRO A 193 17.90 -0.98 -12.45
CA PRO A 193 18.06 -2.16 -11.59
C PRO A 193 17.49 -2.01 -10.18
N ARG A 194 17.42 -0.78 -9.67
CA ARG A 194 16.92 -0.44 -8.33
C ARG A 194 15.46 0.02 -8.33
N ASP A 195 14.70 -0.27 -9.39
CA ASP A 195 13.29 0.09 -9.48
C ASP A 195 12.46 -0.63 -8.39
N PRO A 196 11.86 0.12 -7.44
CA PRO A 196 11.21 -0.50 -6.29
C PRO A 196 9.91 -1.22 -6.69
N TRP A 197 9.15 -0.67 -7.65
CA TRP A 197 7.91 -1.27 -8.13
C TRP A 197 8.16 -2.55 -8.90
N ALA A 198 9.21 -2.60 -9.71
CA ALA A 198 9.51 -3.76 -10.53
C ALA A 198 9.99 -4.95 -9.69
N VAL A 199 10.89 -4.73 -8.71
CA VAL A 199 11.29 -5.80 -7.76
C VAL A 199 10.07 -6.34 -7.02
N HIS A 200 9.25 -5.42 -6.50
CA HIS A 200 8.05 -5.73 -5.75
C HIS A 200 7.01 -6.49 -6.58
N ALA A 201 6.67 -6.01 -7.78
CA ALA A 201 5.68 -6.63 -8.68
C ALA A 201 6.06 -8.07 -9.05
N VAL A 202 7.33 -8.34 -9.34
CA VAL A 202 7.79 -9.71 -9.64
C VAL A 202 7.71 -10.61 -8.41
N ALA A 203 8.02 -10.11 -7.21
CA ALA A 203 7.80 -10.86 -5.97
C ALA A 203 6.31 -11.14 -5.77
N HIS A 204 5.46 -10.17 -6.06
CA HIS A 204 4.00 -10.29 -6.02
C HIS A 204 3.49 -11.40 -6.95
N VAL A 205 3.97 -11.46 -8.20
CA VAL A 205 3.65 -12.55 -9.13
C VAL A 205 3.96 -13.92 -8.50
N MET A 206 5.15 -14.07 -7.91
CA MET A 206 5.56 -15.33 -7.29
C MET A 206 4.69 -15.68 -6.07
N GLU A 207 4.35 -14.69 -5.25
CA GLU A 207 3.42 -14.84 -4.12
C GLU A 207 2.05 -15.29 -4.61
N MET A 208 1.48 -14.61 -5.61
CA MET A 208 0.15 -14.88 -6.10
C MET A 208 0.03 -16.17 -6.90
N GLN A 209 1.11 -16.66 -7.50
CA GLN A 209 1.16 -17.97 -8.15
C GLN A 209 1.61 -19.11 -7.21
N GLY A 210 1.94 -18.83 -5.95
CA GLY A 210 2.42 -19.83 -4.99
C GLY A 210 3.81 -20.40 -5.31
N ARG A 211 4.64 -19.66 -6.06
CA ARG A 211 6.01 -20.02 -6.47
C ARG A 211 7.01 -19.66 -5.37
N LEU A 212 6.88 -20.29 -4.21
CA LEU A 212 7.60 -19.90 -2.99
C LEU A 212 9.14 -19.89 -3.17
N ALA A 213 9.69 -20.95 -3.76
CA ALA A 213 11.14 -21.07 -3.96
C ALA A 213 11.68 -19.98 -4.91
N ASP A 214 10.95 -19.68 -5.98
CA ASP A 214 11.31 -18.61 -6.92
C ASP A 214 11.26 -17.25 -6.22
N GLY A 215 10.21 -17.01 -5.41
CA GLY A 215 10.03 -15.78 -4.61
C GLY A 215 11.18 -15.52 -3.66
N ILE A 216 11.59 -16.55 -2.92
CA ILE A 216 12.74 -16.48 -2.02
C ILE A 216 14.03 -16.20 -2.81
N ALA A 217 14.28 -16.97 -3.88
CA ALA A 217 15.49 -16.80 -4.68
C ALA A 217 15.55 -15.41 -5.35
N TRP A 218 14.40 -14.88 -5.78
CA TRP A 218 14.29 -13.56 -6.38
C TRP A 218 14.68 -12.43 -5.43
N LEU A 219 14.05 -12.39 -4.25
CA LEU A 219 14.31 -11.34 -3.26
C LEU A 219 15.72 -11.44 -2.68
N GLU A 220 16.17 -12.65 -2.33
CA GLU A 220 17.54 -12.89 -1.85
C GLU A 220 18.59 -12.51 -2.90
N GLY A 221 18.40 -12.93 -4.14
CA GLY A 221 19.35 -12.69 -5.24
C GLY A 221 19.48 -11.22 -5.66
N ARG A 222 18.52 -10.37 -5.29
CA ARG A 222 18.52 -8.94 -5.60
C ARG A 222 18.64 -8.04 -4.38
N ARG A 223 19.01 -8.57 -3.21
CA ARG A 223 19.02 -7.81 -1.94
C ARG A 223 19.73 -6.46 -2.05
N GLN A 224 20.86 -6.39 -2.75
CA GLN A 224 21.63 -5.16 -2.98
C GLN A 224 20.83 -4.06 -3.73
N ASP A 225 19.81 -4.45 -4.49
CA ASP A 225 19.04 -3.54 -5.32
C ASP A 225 17.92 -2.84 -4.53
N TRP A 226 17.40 -3.47 -3.46
CA TRP A 226 16.16 -3.04 -2.79
C TRP A 226 16.21 -2.96 -1.25
N ALA A 227 17.16 -3.63 -0.58
CA ALA A 227 17.09 -3.80 0.87
C ALA A 227 17.52 -2.56 1.68
N ASP A 228 18.39 -1.73 1.10
CA ASP A 228 18.96 -0.56 1.76
C ASP A 228 18.43 0.75 1.14
N ASP A 229 18.14 1.72 2.01
CA ASP A 229 17.72 3.09 1.64
C ASP A 229 16.43 3.17 0.79
N ASN A 230 15.55 2.18 0.85
CA ASN A 230 14.32 2.15 0.06
C ASN A 230 13.04 2.13 0.92
N MET A 231 12.04 2.95 0.59
CA MET A 231 10.77 2.97 1.33
C MET A 231 9.92 1.69 1.17
N LEU A 232 10.12 0.89 0.11
CA LEU A 232 9.52 -0.44 -0.03
C LEU A 232 10.40 -1.57 0.51
N ALA A 233 11.56 -1.27 1.12
CA ALA A 233 12.46 -2.31 1.63
C ALA A 233 11.76 -3.22 2.65
N VAL A 234 11.07 -2.63 3.65
CA VAL A 234 10.33 -3.38 4.67
C VAL A 234 9.24 -4.23 4.03
N HIS A 235 8.54 -3.69 3.04
CA HIS A 235 7.50 -4.40 2.32
C HIS A 235 8.03 -5.61 1.52
N ASN A 236 9.20 -5.48 0.90
CA ASN A 236 9.87 -6.61 0.25
C ASN A 236 10.38 -7.65 1.27
N TRP A 237 10.86 -7.21 2.45
CA TRP A 237 11.15 -8.13 3.55
C TRP A 237 9.90 -8.85 4.05
N TRP A 238 8.76 -8.17 4.08
CA TRP A 238 7.48 -8.77 4.42
C TRP A 238 7.06 -9.85 3.40
N HIS A 239 7.23 -9.62 2.09
CA HIS A 239 7.03 -10.69 1.09
C HIS A 239 7.95 -11.88 1.29
N LEU A 240 9.24 -11.64 1.57
CA LEU A 240 10.15 -12.73 1.91
C LEU A 240 9.65 -13.52 3.13
N ALA A 241 9.15 -12.81 4.15
CA ALA A 241 8.55 -13.43 5.32
C ALA A 241 7.31 -14.26 4.98
N LEU A 242 6.45 -13.80 4.06
CA LEU A 242 5.29 -14.57 3.60
C LEU A 242 5.69 -15.86 2.90
N PHE A 243 6.69 -15.83 2.01
CA PHE A 243 7.19 -17.05 1.36
C PHE A 243 7.71 -18.07 2.38
N LEU A 244 8.55 -17.62 3.32
CA LEU A 244 9.09 -18.46 4.39
C LEU A 244 7.97 -19.00 5.29
N LEU A 245 6.97 -18.19 5.58
CA LEU A 245 5.83 -18.57 6.39
C LEU A 245 4.98 -19.64 5.67
N GLU A 246 4.71 -19.48 4.38
CA GLU A 246 4.01 -20.47 3.56
C GLU A 246 4.76 -21.80 3.46
N ASP A 247 6.10 -21.75 3.42
CA ASP A 247 6.99 -22.91 3.45
C ASP A 247 7.13 -23.55 4.85
N GLY A 248 6.57 -22.90 5.88
CA GLY A 248 6.55 -23.40 7.26
C GLY A 248 7.81 -23.10 8.07
N ARG A 249 8.68 -22.19 7.61
CA ARG A 249 9.94 -21.79 8.24
C ARG A 249 9.73 -20.70 9.29
N THR A 250 8.88 -20.97 10.28
CA THR A 250 8.41 -20.00 11.28
C THR A 250 9.52 -19.29 12.06
N GLU A 251 10.56 -20.03 12.51
CA GLU A 251 11.66 -19.42 13.27
C GLU A 251 12.43 -18.38 12.43
N GLU A 252 12.59 -18.66 11.14
CA GLU A 252 13.26 -17.72 10.23
C GLU A 252 12.41 -16.49 9.94
N VAL A 253 11.08 -16.63 9.95
CA VAL A 253 10.13 -15.51 9.87
C VAL A 253 10.28 -14.60 11.09
N LEU A 254 10.35 -15.16 12.30
CA LEU A 254 10.55 -14.38 13.53
C LEU A 254 11.91 -13.66 13.54
N ALA A 255 12.97 -14.35 13.13
CA ALA A 255 14.30 -13.75 13.00
C ALA A 255 14.34 -12.67 11.90
N LEU A 256 13.56 -12.82 10.82
CA LEU A 256 13.44 -11.82 9.76
C LEU A 256 12.64 -10.60 10.24
N TYR A 257 11.58 -10.83 11.01
CA TYR A 257 10.81 -9.76 11.63
C TYR A 257 11.72 -8.87 12.48
N ASP A 258 12.50 -9.47 13.39
CA ASP A 258 13.34 -8.73 14.33
C ASP A 258 14.45 -7.94 13.65
N ARG A 259 15.01 -8.46 12.55
CA ARG A 259 16.15 -7.83 11.88
C ARG A 259 15.78 -6.76 10.85
N ALA A 260 14.62 -6.87 10.20
CA ALA A 260 14.33 -6.10 8.98
C ALA A 260 12.92 -5.51 8.88
N ILE A 261 11.93 -6.06 9.59
CA ILE A 261 10.55 -5.56 9.55
C ILE A 261 10.28 -4.65 10.75
N SER A 262 10.79 -5.02 11.93
CA SER A 262 10.72 -4.16 13.09
C SER A 262 11.59 -2.92 12.88
N ARG A 263 10.96 -1.75 12.90
CA ARG A 263 11.63 -0.44 12.81
C ARG A 263 11.44 0.34 14.12
N PRO A 264 12.42 1.17 14.51
CA PRO A 264 12.22 2.14 15.58
C PRO A 264 11.10 3.13 15.23
N ALA A 265 10.29 3.49 16.23
CA ALA A 265 9.27 4.50 16.08
C ALA A 265 9.88 5.92 15.93
N PRO A 266 9.24 6.84 15.19
CA PRO A 266 8.04 6.59 14.38
C PRO A 266 8.38 5.90 13.05
N ALA A 267 7.79 4.74 12.80
CA ALA A 267 7.87 4.08 11.49
C ALA A 267 6.93 4.78 10.49
N ILE A 268 6.99 4.43 9.20
CA ILE A 268 5.94 4.83 8.25
C ILE A 268 4.73 3.91 8.37
N ALA A 269 3.54 4.38 7.97
CA ALA A 269 2.31 3.58 8.09
C ALA A 269 2.38 2.22 7.37
N LEU A 270 3.05 2.15 6.21
CA LEU A 270 3.24 0.91 5.46
C LEU A 270 3.99 -0.16 6.29
N ASP A 271 5.08 0.22 6.96
CA ASP A 271 5.86 -0.69 7.80
C ASP A 271 5.02 -1.25 8.95
N LEU A 272 4.15 -0.41 9.53
CA LEU A 272 3.25 -0.83 10.61
C LEU A 272 2.13 -1.74 10.11
N VAL A 273 1.61 -1.50 8.90
CA VAL A 273 0.66 -2.40 8.23
C VAL A 273 1.30 -3.78 8.07
N ASP A 274 2.50 -3.83 7.50
CA ASP A 274 3.23 -5.08 7.26
C ASP A 274 3.52 -5.83 8.56
N ALA A 275 3.99 -5.11 9.59
CA ALA A 275 4.26 -5.67 10.90
C ALA A 275 2.98 -6.23 11.55
N SER A 276 1.89 -5.45 11.58
CA SER A 276 0.59 -5.90 12.11
C SER A 276 0.11 -7.16 11.39
N ALA A 277 0.13 -7.15 10.06
CA ALA A 277 -0.42 -8.21 9.24
C ALA A 277 0.41 -9.50 9.30
N LEU A 278 1.74 -9.40 9.42
CA LEU A 278 2.61 -10.58 9.60
C LEU A 278 2.46 -11.19 10.98
N LEU A 279 2.45 -10.38 12.04
CA LEU A 279 2.24 -10.86 13.41
C LEU A 279 0.85 -11.50 13.56
N TRP A 280 -0.17 -10.96 12.88
CA TRP A 280 -1.51 -11.55 12.90
C TRP A 280 -1.53 -12.92 12.21
N ARG A 281 -0.86 -13.07 11.05
CA ARG A 281 -0.73 -14.37 10.37
C ARG A 281 -0.04 -15.42 11.24
N LEU A 282 0.97 -15.03 12.01
CA LEU A 282 1.64 -15.90 12.99
C LEU A 282 0.70 -16.27 14.14
N HIS A 283 -0.05 -15.29 14.68
CA HIS A 283 -1.05 -15.50 15.72
C HIS A 283 -2.15 -16.48 15.30
N LEU A 284 -2.69 -16.37 14.09
CA LEU A 284 -3.69 -17.30 13.55
C LEU A 284 -3.18 -18.75 13.51
N ARG A 285 -1.86 -18.94 13.34
CA ARG A 285 -1.18 -20.24 13.34
C ARG A 285 -0.78 -20.73 14.72
N GLY A 286 -1.13 -20.00 15.79
CA GLY A 286 -0.78 -20.34 17.16
C GLY A 286 0.71 -20.16 17.49
N VAL A 287 1.45 -19.36 16.71
CA VAL A 287 2.85 -19.05 17.00
C VAL A 287 2.92 -17.99 18.10
N ASP A 288 3.75 -18.22 19.11
CA ASP A 288 4.04 -17.21 20.13
C ASP A 288 4.98 -16.14 19.54
N VAL A 289 4.43 -14.93 19.36
CA VAL A 289 5.19 -13.78 18.86
C VAL A 289 5.77 -12.90 19.98
N GLY A 290 5.50 -13.25 21.24
CA GLY A 290 6.01 -12.57 22.44
C GLY A 290 5.67 -11.08 22.47
N ARG A 291 6.65 -10.26 22.88
CA ARG A 291 6.46 -8.81 23.09
C ARG A 291 6.35 -7.97 21.81
N ARG A 292 6.50 -8.57 20.61
CA ARG A 292 6.56 -7.85 19.32
C ARG A 292 5.34 -6.97 19.06
N TRP A 293 4.17 -7.38 19.54
CA TRP A 293 2.94 -6.59 19.46
C TRP A 293 3.02 -5.22 20.12
N HIS A 294 3.72 -5.12 21.26
CA HIS A 294 3.68 -3.90 22.08
C HIS A 294 4.27 -2.72 21.32
N ALA A 295 5.42 -2.90 20.67
CA ALA A 295 6.07 -1.84 19.90
C ALA A 295 5.20 -1.37 18.72
N VAL A 296 4.56 -2.30 18.00
CA VAL A 296 3.67 -1.97 16.86
C VAL A 296 2.42 -1.24 17.34
N ALA A 297 1.81 -1.69 18.44
CA ALA A 297 0.65 -1.03 19.03
C ALA A 297 0.99 0.36 19.57
N ASP A 298 2.15 0.52 20.23
CA ASP A 298 2.62 1.82 20.75
C ASP A 298 2.79 2.84 19.61
N ASP A 299 3.37 2.44 18.47
CA ASP A 299 3.54 3.33 17.31
C ASP A 299 2.18 3.71 16.69
N TRP A 300 1.31 2.74 16.42
CA TRP A 300 -0.04 3.02 15.91
C TRP A 300 -0.83 3.98 16.80
N LEU A 301 -0.80 3.77 18.13
CA LEU A 301 -1.53 4.60 19.09
C LEU A 301 -0.88 5.98 19.27
N GLY A 302 0.44 6.08 19.14
CA GLY A 302 1.19 7.34 19.19
C GLY A 302 1.05 8.19 17.93
N ARG A 303 0.67 7.60 16.78
CA ARG A 303 0.57 8.27 15.48
C ARG A 303 -0.48 9.39 15.42
N GLY A 304 -1.61 9.20 16.10
CA GLY A 304 -2.69 10.21 16.14
C GLY A 304 -3.47 10.39 14.83
N ALA A 305 -3.48 9.39 13.94
CA ALA A 305 -4.16 9.44 12.63
C ALA A 305 -5.38 8.51 12.50
N ALA A 306 -5.93 8.04 13.63
CA ALA A 306 -7.06 7.10 13.62
C ALA A 306 -8.31 7.71 12.94
N GLY A 307 -8.95 6.95 12.06
CA GLY A 307 -10.12 7.36 11.28
C GLY A 307 -9.78 8.10 9.98
N TYR A 308 -8.50 8.31 9.65
CA TYR A 308 -8.09 8.98 8.41
C TYR A 308 -8.16 8.05 7.18
N TYR A 309 -7.72 6.80 7.34
CA TYR A 309 -7.70 5.80 6.28
C TYR A 309 -8.03 4.43 6.84
N ALA A 310 -9.20 3.91 6.45
CA ALA A 310 -9.81 2.71 7.05
C ALA A 310 -8.89 1.48 7.01
N PHE A 311 -8.06 1.35 5.98
CA PHE A 311 -7.09 0.25 5.87
C PHE A 311 -6.02 0.30 6.97
N ASN A 312 -5.50 1.47 7.30
CA ASN A 312 -4.53 1.62 8.38
C ASN A 312 -5.20 1.33 9.74
N ASP A 313 -6.43 1.83 9.91
CA ASP A 313 -7.19 1.64 11.16
C ASP A 313 -7.41 0.16 11.50
N VAL A 314 -7.75 -0.69 10.53
CA VAL A 314 -7.93 -2.14 10.80
C VAL A 314 -6.62 -2.82 11.21
N HIS A 315 -5.47 -2.36 10.71
CA HIS A 315 -4.15 -2.87 11.12
C HIS A 315 -3.75 -2.36 12.50
N ALA A 316 -4.19 -1.16 12.89
CA ALA A 316 -4.04 -0.65 14.25
C ALA A 316 -4.93 -1.43 15.25
N VAL A 317 -6.14 -1.85 14.84
CA VAL A 317 -6.98 -2.78 15.62
C VAL A 317 -6.28 -4.12 15.81
N MET A 318 -5.72 -4.73 14.76
CA MET A 318 -4.95 -5.99 14.88
C MET A 318 -3.80 -5.86 15.88
N ALA A 319 -3.01 -4.79 15.79
CA ALA A 319 -1.89 -4.55 16.72
C ALA A 319 -2.37 -4.39 18.16
N SER A 320 -3.45 -3.63 18.38
CA SER A 320 -4.02 -3.39 19.71
C SER A 320 -4.55 -4.67 20.35
N LEU A 321 -5.27 -5.50 19.57
CA LEU A 321 -5.76 -6.81 20.01
C LEU A 321 -4.61 -7.77 20.32
N GLY A 322 -3.61 -7.84 19.42
CA GLY A 322 -2.41 -8.66 19.62
C GLY A 322 -1.63 -8.26 20.87
N ALA A 323 -1.55 -6.97 21.17
CA ALA A 323 -0.93 -6.43 22.38
C ALA A 323 -1.79 -6.59 23.65
N GLN A 324 -2.95 -7.25 23.58
CA GLN A 324 -3.90 -7.42 24.69
C GLN A 324 -4.40 -6.08 25.26
N ARG A 325 -4.68 -5.12 24.37
CA ARG A 325 -5.19 -3.78 24.71
C ARG A 325 -6.58 -3.55 24.10
N PRO A 326 -7.63 -4.26 24.55
CA PRO A 326 -8.97 -4.16 23.95
C PRO A 326 -9.54 -2.74 23.99
N ALA A 327 -9.31 -1.98 25.07
CA ALA A 327 -9.74 -0.59 25.15
C ALA A 327 -9.11 0.31 24.06
N ALA A 328 -7.88 0.01 23.63
CA ALA A 328 -7.23 0.73 22.54
C ALA A 328 -7.82 0.33 21.18
N ALA A 329 -8.15 -0.95 20.98
CA ALA A 329 -8.88 -1.41 19.79
C ALA A 329 -10.26 -0.73 19.69
N ASP A 330 -10.99 -0.61 20.80
CA ASP A 330 -12.28 0.08 20.86
C ASP A 330 -12.17 1.57 20.54
N GLN A 331 -11.08 2.23 20.92
CA GLN A 331 -10.81 3.63 20.57
C GLN A 331 -10.62 3.81 19.06
N VAL A 332 -9.83 2.94 18.41
CA VAL A 332 -9.64 2.96 16.95
C VAL A 332 -10.95 2.63 16.23
N ARG A 333 -11.69 1.62 16.70
CA ARG A 333 -13.03 1.28 16.21
C ARG A 333 -13.98 2.47 16.29
N ALA A 334 -14.00 3.19 17.41
CA ALA A 334 -14.83 4.39 17.56
C ALA A 334 -14.40 5.52 16.60
N ALA A 335 -13.12 5.62 16.24
CA ALA A 335 -12.65 6.56 15.22
C ALA A 335 -13.15 6.16 13.82
N LEU A 336 -13.08 4.87 13.47
CA LEU A 336 -13.70 4.32 12.26
C LEU A 336 -15.20 4.59 12.20
N GLU A 337 -15.91 4.44 13.31
CA GLU A 337 -17.34 4.71 13.41
C GLU A 337 -17.66 6.19 13.13
N ARG A 338 -16.89 7.11 13.71
CA ARG A 338 -17.02 8.54 13.41
C ARG A 338 -16.71 8.84 11.93
N ALA A 339 -15.68 8.22 11.36
CA ALA A 339 -15.34 8.39 9.95
C ALA A 339 -16.47 7.89 9.02
N ALA A 340 -17.10 6.76 9.36
CA ALA A 340 -18.19 6.17 8.60
C ALA A 340 -19.47 7.02 8.52
N LEU A 341 -19.66 7.94 9.48
CA LEU A 341 -20.75 8.93 9.51
C LEU A 341 -20.49 10.14 8.60
N GLY A 342 -19.25 10.31 8.15
CA GLY A 342 -18.85 11.39 7.25
C GLY A 342 -19.37 11.20 5.82
N ASN A 343 -18.89 12.08 4.95
CA ASN A 343 -19.07 11.99 3.50
C ASN A 343 -17.72 11.70 2.85
N GLY A 344 -17.74 11.30 1.57
CA GLY A 344 -16.53 11.08 0.78
C GLY A 344 -16.01 9.65 0.83
N THR A 345 -14.83 9.45 0.25
CA THR A 345 -14.31 8.11 -0.07
C THR A 345 -13.96 7.31 1.17
N ASN A 346 -13.27 7.91 2.15
CA ASN A 346 -12.92 7.19 3.39
C ASN A 346 -14.16 6.84 4.23
N ALA A 347 -15.19 7.69 4.26
CA ALA A 347 -16.44 7.37 4.97
C ALA A 347 -17.12 6.12 4.39
N MET A 348 -17.12 5.96 3.07
CA MET A 348 -17.57 4.73 2.41
C MET A 348 -16.69 3.54 2.81
N MET A 349 -15.37 3.67 2.70
CA MET A 349 -14.42 2.60 3.06
C MET A 349 -14.58 2.13 4.51
N SER A 350 -14.67 3.07 5.45
CA SER A 350 -14.90 2.79 6.87
C SER A 350 -16.22 2.08 7.08
N ARG A 351 -17.30 2.50 6.42
CA ARG A 351 -18.64 1.89 6.61
C ARG A 351 -18.75 0.50 6.00
N GLU A 352 -18.25 0.32 4.78
CA GLU A 352 -18.50 -0.90 3.99
C GLU A 352 -17.47 -2.00 4.25
N VAL A 353 -16.26 -1.64 4.68
CA VAL A 353 -15.17 -2.59 4.90
C VAL A 353 -14.53 -2.42 6.27
N GLY A 354 -14.09 -1.20 6.62
CA GLY A 354 -13.31 -0.94 7.83
C GLY A 354 -14.00 -1.39 9.13
N LEU A 355 -15.25 -0.99 9.34
CA LEU A 355 -16.06 -1.33 10.51
C LEU A 355 -16.37 -2.84 10.59
N PRO A 356 -16.93 -3.49 9.54
CA PRO A 356 -17.12 -4.95 9.55
C PRO A 356 -15.83 -5.73 9.85
N VAL A 357 -14.69 -5.28 9.31
CA VAL A 357 -13.39 -5.91 9.57
C VAL A 357 -12.95 -5.70 11.01
N ALA A 358 -13.01 -4.46 11.52
CA ALA A 358 -12.64 -4.16 12.91
C ALA A 358 -13.50 -4.96 13.90
N ASP A 359 -14.81 -4.99 13.70
CA ASP A 359 -15.77 -5.71 14.55
C ASP A 359 -15.54 -7.22 14.46
N GLY A 360 -15.28 -7.75 13.26
CA GLY A 360 -14.95 -9.16 13.08
C GLY A 360 -13.62 -9.57 13.74
N LEU A 361 -12.61 -8.70 13.73
CA LEU A 361 -11.33 -8.92 14.42
C LEU A 361 -11.51 -8.90 15.94
N ILE A 362 -12.31 -7.97 16.47
CA ILE A 362 -12.64 -7.88 17.90
C ILE A 362 -13.40 -9.14 18.34
N ALA A 363 -14.43 -9.55 17.61
CA ALA A 363 -15.18 -10.77 17.88
C ALA A 363 -14.29 -12.02 17.85
N PHE A 364 -13.39 -12.11 16.86
CA PHE A 364 -12.41 -13.20 16.78
C PHE A 364 -11.50 -13.24 18.01
N ALA A 365 -10.97 -12.09 18.44
CA ALA A 365 -10.10 -12.01 19.61
C ALA A 365 -10.82 -12.36 20.92
N GLN A 366 -12.13 -12.13 21.00
CA GLN A 366 -12.98 -12.51 22.14
C GLN A 366 -13.42 -13.99 22.12
N GLY A 367 -13.10 -14.72 21.05
CA GLY A 367 -13.54 -16.11 20.86
C GLY A 367 -14.97 -16.24 20.35
N ASP A 368 -15.64 -15.14 20.00
CA ASP A 368 -16.95 -15.15 19.33
C ASP A 368 -16.76 -15.34 17.82
N TYR A 369 -16.42 -16.58 17.47
CA TYR A 369 -16.14 -16.94 16.09
C TYR A 369 -17.39 -16.90 15.20
N ALA A 370 -18.59 -17.06 15.77
CA ALA A 370 -19.83 -16.99 15.01
C ALA A 370 -20.06 -15.57 14.48
N THR A 371 -19.95 -14.56 15.35
CA THR A 371 -20.04 -13.15 14.97
C THR A 371 -18.91 -12.74 14.03
N ALA A 372 -17.68 -13.23 14.27
CA ALA A 372 -16.57 -12.98 13.35
C ALA A 372 -16.85 -13.51 11.93
N ILE A 373 -17.45 -14.71 11.82
CA ILE A 373 -17.85 -15.27 10.53
C ILE A 373 -18.93 -14.42 9.87
N GLU A 374 -19.98 -14.06 10.60
CA GLU A 374 -21.10 -13.25 10.09
C GLU A 374 -20.60 -11.93 9.48
N LEU A 375 -19.70 -11.24 10.18
CA LEU A 375 -19.17 -9.94 9.77
C LEU A 375 -18.15 -10.03 8.62
N LEU A 376 -17.26 -11.02 8.65
CA LEU A 376 -16.18 -11.12 7.67
C LEU A 376 -16.60 -11.82 6.36
N MET A 377 -17.64 -12.65 6.39
CA MET A 377 -18.11 -13.36 5.19
C MET A 377 -18.49 -12.43 4.03
N PRO A 378 -19.36 -11.41 4.20
CA PRO A 378 -19.72 -10.51 3.11
C PRO A 378 -18.55 -9.62 2.66
N VAL A 379 -17.62 -9.30 3.58
CA VAL A 379 -16.46 -8.46 3.28
C VAL A 379 -15.57 -9.06 2.20
N ARG A 380 -15.48 -10.39 2.09
CA ARG A 380 -14.68 -11.07 1.05
C ARG A 380 -14.94 -10.55 -0.36
N LEU A 381 -16.17 -10.13 -0.66
CA LEU A 381 -16.57 -9.66 -1.98
C LEU A 381 -16.18 -8.20 -2.24
N VAL A 382 -15.96 -7.42 -1.18
CA VAL A 382 -15.80 -5.96 -1.25
C VAL A 382 -14.51 -5.47 -0.57
N ALA A 383 -13.69 -6.36 -0.02
CA ALA A 383 -12.48 -6.01 0.71
C ALA A 383 -11.51 -5.15 -0.11
N HIS A 384 -11.52 -5.25 -1.44
CA HIS A 384 -10.70 -4.38 -2.29
C HIS A 384 -11.06 -2.89 -2.15
N ARG A 385 -12.31 -2.53 -1.80
CA ARG A 385 -12.81 -1.15 -1.82
C ARG A 385 -12.09 -0.17 -0.90
N PHE A 386 -11.35 -0.66 0.10
CA PHE A 386 -10.56 0.18 1.00
C PHE A 386 -9.04 0.14 0.71
N GLY A 387 -8.63 -0.37 -0.45
CA GLY A 387 -7.23 -0.43 -0.87
C GLY A 387 -6.45 -1.66 -0.42
N GLY A 388 -5.12 -1.52 -0.47
CA GLY A 388 -4.14 -2.59 -0.26
C GLY A 388 -3.96 -3.48 -1.49
N SER A 389 -3.04 -4.44 -1.42
CA SER A 389 -2.86 -5.47 -2.45
C SER A 389 -3.67 -6.73 -2.14
N HIS A 390 -3.78 -7.66 -3.10
CA HIS A 390 -4.40 -8.97 -2.83
C HIS A 390 -3.68 -9.72 -1.70
N ALA A 391 -2.35 -9.67 -1.68
CA ALA A 391 -1.54 -10.30 -0.65
C ALA A 391 -1.78 -9.69 0.73
N GLN A 392 -1.90 -8.36 0.84
CA GLN A 392 -2.13 -7.69 2.12
C GLN A 392 -3.50 -8.06 2.69
N ARG A 393 -4.56 -8.00 1.87
CA ARG A 393 -5.94 -8.30 2.27
C ARG A 393 -6.20 -9.77 2.61
N ASP A 394 -5.34 -10.69 2.17
CA ASP A 394 -5.50 -12.13 2.43
C ASP A 394 -5.67 -12.48 3.91
N VAL A 395 -5.12 -11.64 4.81
CA VAL A 395 -5.26 -11.78 6.27
C VAL A 395 -6.72 -11.81 6.73
N ILE A 396 -7.64 -11.13 6.03
CA ILE A 396 -9.07 -11.12 6.34
C ILE A 396 -9.66 -12.51 6.07
N GLY A 397 -9.34 -13.07 4.89
CA GLY A 397 -9.76 -14.43 4.52
C GLY A 397 -9.15 -15.50 5.43
N LEU A 398 -7.89 -15.34 5.83
CA LEU A 398 -7.24 -16.21 6.81
C LEU A 398 -7.91 -16.16 8.18
N THR A 399 -8.30 -14.96 8.64
CA THR A 399 -9.01 -14.78 9.92
C THR A 399 -10.38 -15.46 9.89
N LEU A 400 -11.14 -15.27 8.81
CA LEU A 400 -12.44 -15.94 8.62
C LEU A 400 -12.30 -17.48 8.59
N LEU A 401 -11.32 -17.99 7.84
CA LEU A 401 -11.07 -19.42 7.78
C LEU A 401 -10.71 -19.97 9.17
N GLU A 402 -9.84 -19.27 9.90
CA GLU A 402 -9.48 -19.66 11.26
C GLU A 402 -10.69 -19.60 12.21
N ALA A 403 -11.58 -18.62 12.06
CA ALA A 403 -12.82 -18.54 12.83
C ALA A 403 -13.70 -19.78 12.56
N ALA A 404 -13.87 -20.17 11.29
CA ALA A 404 -14.63 -21.35 10.91
C ALA A 404 -14.03 -22.65 11.47
N LEU A 405 -12.70 -22.76 11.50
CA LEU A 405 -12.00 -23.90 12.10
C LEU A 405 -12.21 -23.95 13.62
N ARG A 406 -12.09 -22.81 14.31
CA ARG A 406 -12.21 -22.76 15.78
C ARG A 406 -13.66 -22.85 16.27
N SER A 407 -14.64 -22.48 15.45
CA SER A 407 -16.07 -22.61 15.77
C SER A 407 -16.66 -23.99 15.49
N GLY A 408 -15.88 -24.92 14.91
CA GLY A 408 -16.40 -26.22 14.48
C GLY A 408 -17.22 -26.18 13.17
N SER A 409 -17.19 -25.07 12.43
CA SER A 409 -17.95 -24.89 11.18
C SER A 409 -17.27 -25.62 10.00
N GLY A 410 -17.15 -26.95 10.10
CA GLY A 410 -16.32 -27.77 9.21
C GLY A 410 -16.66 -27.65 7.73
N ASN A 411 -17.95 -27.59 7.36
CA ASN A 411 -18.36 -27.40 5.97
C ASN A 411 -17.88 -26.04 5.40
N LEU A 412 -17.93 -24.99 6.22
CA LEU A 412 -17.45 -23.68 5.81
C LEU A 412 -15.93 -23.66 5.68
N ALA A 413 -15.21 -24.25 6.64
CA ALA A 413 -13.75 -24.35 6.59
C ALA A 413 -13.28 -25.09 5.33
N LEU A 414 -13.98 -26.16 4.93
CA LEU A 414 -13.70 -26.89 3.69
C LEU A 414 -13.99 -26.05 2.43
N ALA A 415 -15.10 -25.32 2.40
CA ALA A 415 -15.41 -24.44 1.28
C ALA A 415 -14.32 -23.37 1.08
N LEU A 416 -13.94 -22.69 2.17
CA LEU A 416 -12.92 -21.63 2.13
C LEU A 416 -11.52 -22.17 1.78
N THR A 417 -11.14 -23.35 2.27
CA THR A 417 -9.86 -23.98 1.90
C THR A 417 -9.84 -24.45 0.45
N ALA A 418 -10.97 -24.97 -0.06
CA ALA A 418 -11.10 -25.36 -1.46
C ALA A 418 -10.95 -24.16 -2.42
N GLU A 419 -11.55 -23.01 -2.09
CA GLU A 419 -11.35 -21.77 -2.84
C GLU A 419 -9.88 -21.37 -2.90
N ARG A 420 -9.16 -21.41 -1.77
CA ARG A 420 -7.72 -21.12 -1.74
C ARG A 420 -6.91 -22.10 -2.59
N ALA A 421 -7.25 -23.38 -2.55
CA ALA A 421 -6.61 -24.42 -3.35
C ALA A 421 -6.88 -24.28 -4.85
N ALA A 422 -7.96 -23.60 -5.24
CA ALA A 422 -8.23 -23.28 -6.64
C ALA A 422 -7.35 -22.14 -7.18
N LEU A 423 -6.83 -21.26 -6.31
CA LEU A 423 -6.04 -20.08 -6.71
C LEU A 423 -4.54 -20.35 -6.84
N LYS A 424 -3.97 -21.19 -5.97
CA LYS A 424 -2.52 -21.44 -5.89
C LYS A 424 -2.22 -22.94 -5.75
N PRO A 425 -1.06 -23.42 -6.24
CA PRO A 425 -0.57 -24.75 -5.93
C PRO A 425 -0.55 -25.01 -4.42
N VAL A 426 -0.77 -26.26 -4.02
CA VAL A 426 -0.91 -26.60 -2.60
C VAL A 426 0.43 -26.48 -1.87
N SER A 427 0.61 -25.40 -1.10
CA SER A 427 1.76 -25.16 -0.22
C SER A 427 1.74 -26.06 1.02
N ALA A 428 2.85 -26.10 1.77
CA ALA A 428 2.88 -26.78 3.07
C ALA A 428 1.85 -26.20 4.06
N SER A 429 1.66 -24.88 4.03
CA SER A 429 0.68 -24.21 4.88
C SER A 429 -0.76 -24.49 4.44
N LEU A 430 -1.05 -24.49 3.14
CA LEU A 430 -2.39 -24.86 2.64
C LEU A 430 -2.72 -26.33 2.93
N ARG A 431 -1.76 -27.27 2.78
CA ARG A 431 -1.96 -28.68 3.17
C ARG A 431 -2.41 -28.81 4.62
N ARG A 432 -1.77 -28.08 5.54
CA ARG A 432 -2.13 -28.08 6.97
C ARG A 432 -3.54 -27.54 7.19
N LEU A 433 -3.94 -26.48 6.49
CA LEU A 433 -5.29 -25.92 6.59
C LEU A 433 -6.36 -26.91 6.09
N VAL A 434 -6.12 -27.59 4.97
CA VAL A 434 -7.01 -28.63 4.45
C VAL A 434 -7.18 -29.77 5.46
N GLN A 435 -6.09 -30.28 6.02
CA GLN A 435 -6.13 -31.33 7.04
C GLN A 435 -6.94 -30.91 8.28
N ARG A 436 -6.78 -29.66 8.74
CA ARG A 436 -7.56 -29.10 9.85
C ARG A 436 -9.04 -28.99 9.51
N ALA A 437 -9.39 -28.58 8.29
CA ALA A 437 -10.77 -28.48 7.83
C ALA A 437 -11.44 -29.87 7.73
N ASP A 438 -10.73 -30.87 7.19
CA ASP A 438 -11.21 -32.26 7.14
C ASP A 438 -11.46 -32.82 8.55
N THR A 439 -10.52 -32.58 9.47
CA THR A 439 -10.66 -33.01 10.87
C THR A 439 -11.83 -32.30 11.55
N CYS A 440 -12.00 -31.00 11.32
CA CYS A 440 -13.09 -30.21 11.85
C CYS A 440 -14.46 -30.70 11.39
N ARG A 441 -14.61 -31.13 10.12
CA ARG A 441 -15.87 -31.71 9.63
C ARG A 441 -16.16 -33.10 10.21
N ALA A 442 -15.11 -33.86 10.50
CA ALA A 442 -15.25 -35.21 11.06
C ALA A 442 -15.67 -35.22 12.54
N GLN A 443 -15.62 -34.07 13.22
CA GLN A 443 -16.12 -33.92 14.59
C GLN A 443 -17.66 -33.78 14.54
N PRO A 444 -18.40 -34.65 15.26
CA PRO A 444 -19.86 -34.72 15.19
C PRO A 444 -20.58 -33.53 15.83
#